data_AF-B2AXD5-F1
#
_entry.id   AF-B2AXD5-F1
#
_cell.length_a   1.000
_cell.length_b   1.000
_cell.length_c   1.000
_cell.angle_alpha   90.00
_cell.angle_beta   90.00
_cell.angle_gamma   90.00
#
_symmetry.space_group_name_H-M   'P 1'
#
loop_
_entity.id
_entity.type
_entity.pdbx_description
1 polymer ?
#
loop_
_entity_poly.entity_id
_entity_poly.type
_entity_poly.pdbx_seq_one_letter_code
_entity_poly.pdbx_strand_id
1 'polypeptide(L)'
;MSRPEKYSQDYIARIRYSNALPPPPIPPKLLNIPSVGLASGQYTNPNFASHLARIQPLNIEADGELGMPLDLVGMPGVFDGDESSIQAPSEPPPIHPHDRALLRPLGSLGKPKSQNQGVSFLRRTEYISNTPTTVSRLKADPFLRPSAGNAAPKRPIKRKASPEPDRGTPAWIKRRIEKSFEAAAVGLADRTKVKHPSKRTNCTIVESFPLLPDLEAFPDSGAYVTVKFQTNPVTATDKYDTRMLSGILKPITRSQAEDEAYQQAYEAWARDPDHTPKPLQMMNYDFYLPQDGKTGERFREKFDVDNPDKEKESLYTATDGEGRGIFK
;
A
#
# COMPACT_ATOMS: atom_id res chain seq x y z
N MET A 1 95.85 -34.49 -55.55
CA MET A 1 95.30 -34.12 -54.23
C MET A 1 94.10 -35.02 -53.95
N SER A 2 94.20 -35.94 -52.98
CA SER A 2 93.09 -36.78 -52.52
C SER A 2 92.76 -36.46 -51.06
N ARG A 3 91.47 -36.30 -50.76
CA ARG A 3 90.94 -35.81 -49.49
C ARG A 3 90.97 -36.93 -48.43
N PRO A 4 91.42 -36.68 -47.18
CA PRO A 4 91.49 -37.71 -46.14
C PRO A 4 90.09 -38.12 -45.65
N GLU A 5 89.88 -39.44 -45.48
CA GLU A 5 88.63 -40.02 -44.97
C GLU A 5 88.34 -39.61 -43.51
N LYS A 6 87.09 -39.22 -43.25
CA LYS A 6 86.58 -38.85 -41.93
C LYS A 6 85.93 -40.07 -41.28
N TYR A 7 86.43 -40.50 -40.13
CA TYR A 7 85.76 -41.49 -39.28
C TYR A 7 84.57 -40.83 -38.55
N SER A 8 83.35 -41.33 -38.76
CA SER A 8 82.15 -40.87 -38.05
C SER A 8 81.95 -41.71 -36.79
N GLN A 9 82.17 -41.12 -35.61
CA GLN A 9 81.80 -41.72 -34.33
C GLN A 9 80.36 -41.31 -34.01
N ASP A 10 79.43 -42.27 -34.02
CA ASP A 10 78.04 -42.07 -33.57
C ASP A 10 77.79 -42.71 -32.20
N TYR A 11 76.84 -42.14 -31.45
CA TYR A 11 76.51 -42.60 -30.10
C TYR A 11 75.82 -43.97 -30.12
N ILE A 12 76.47 -44.99 -29.57
CA ILE A 12 75.93 -46.35 -29.52
C ILE A 12 75.00 -46.47 -28.32
N ALA A 13 73.69 -46.33 -28.56
CA ALA A 13 72.64 -46.59 -27.58
C ALA A 13 71.88 -47.89 -27.90
N ARG A 14 71.65 -48.72 -26.88
CA ARG A 14 70.89 -49.96 -27.03
C ARG A 14 69.39 -49.66 -27.08
N ILE A 15 68.80 -49.65 -28.28
CA ILE A 15 67.36 -49.45 -28.45
C ILE A 15 66.64 -50.79 -28.26
N ARG A 16 65.69 -50.86 -27.31
CA ARG A 16 64.76 -51.98 -27.15
C ARG A 16 63.33 -51.47 -27.05
N TYR A 17 62.40 -52.12 -27.73
CA TYR A 17 60.97 -51.89 -27.59
C TYR A 17 60.41 -52.84 -26.52
N SER A 18 59.61 -52.30 -25.59
CA SER A 18 58.97 -53.07 -24.52
C SER A 18 57.47 -52.77 -24.53
N ASN A 19 56.66 -53.82 -24.42
CA ASN A 19 55.21 -53.73 -24.29
C ASN A 19 54.76 -54.37 -22.98
N ALA A 20 55.16 -53.78 -21.86
CA ALA A 20 54.77 -54.26 -20.55
C ALA A 20 53.27 -54.00 -20.34
N LEU A 21 52.49 -55.06 -20.15
CA LEU A 21 51.07 -54.95 -19.90
C LEU A 21 50.81 -54.40 -18.49
N PRO A 22 49.76 -53.58 -18.31
CA PRO A 22 49.37 -53.12 -16.99
C PRO A 22 48.90 -54.31 -16.13
N PRO A 23 49.07 -54.24 -14.80
CA PRO A 23 48.50 -55.25 -13.91
C PRO A 23 46.96 -55.25 -14.00
N PRO A 24 46.31 -56.39 -13.70
CA PRO A 24 44.85 -56.50 -13.79
C PRO A 24 44.15 -55.50 -12.85
N PRO A 25 43.08 -54.82 -13.29
CA PRO A 25 42.50 -53.67 -12.58
C PRO A 25 41.61 -54.00 -11.38
N ILE A 26 41.30 -55.28 -11.14
CA ILE A 26 40.44 -55.81 -10.04
C ILE A 26 39.35 -54.81 -9.60
N PRO A 27 38.38 -54.46 -10.49
CA PRO A 27 37.34 -53.53 -10.12
C PRO A 27 36.42 -54.13 -9.04
N PRO A 28 35.74 -53.28 -8.24
CA PRO A 28 34.80 -53.75 -7.24
C PRO A 28 33.65 -54.52 -7.90
N LYS A 29 33.24 -55.63 -7.27
CA LYS A 29 32.14 -56.47 -7.76
C LYS A 29 30.81 -55.87 -7.32
N LEU A 30 29.91 -55.64 -8.28
CA LEU A 30 28.54 -55.25 -7.98
C LEU A 30 27.79 -56.44 -7.39
N LEU A 31 27.08 -56.21 -6.29
CA LEU A 31 26.22 -57.19 -5.65
C LEU A 31 24.81 -57.12 -6.26
N ASN A 32 24.15 -58.26 -6.36
CA ASN A 32 22.75 -58.29 -6.78
C ASN A 32 21.87 -57.87 -5.60
N ILE A 33 21.15 -56.76 -5.74
CA ILE A 33 20.26 -56.24 -4.72
C ILE A 33 18.91 -56.97 -4.87
N PRO A 34 18.42 -57.66 -3.81
CA PRO A 34 17.15 -58.37 -3.90
C PRO A 34 16.00 -57.40 -4.16
N SER A 35 15.25 -57.64 -5.24
CA SER A 35 14.08 -56.85 -5.62
C SER A 35 12.82 -57.71 -5.64
N VAL A 36 11.69 -57.07 -5.39
CA VAL A 36 10.38 -57.71 -5.49
C VAL A 36 9.98 -57.81 -6.96
N GLY A 37 10.28 -58.96 -7.57
CA GLY A 37 9.85 -59.26 -8.93
C GLY A 37 8.36 -59.61 -9.01
N LEU A 38 7.89 -59.88 -10.23
CA LEU A 38 6.50 -60.31 -10.49
C LEU A 38 6.11 -61.59 -9.72
N ALA A 39 7.07 -62.48 -9.46
CA ALA A 39 6.89 -63.70 -8.67
C ALA A 39 6.60 -63.44 -7.18
N SER A 40 6.89 -62.23 -6.66
CA SER A 40 6.63 -61.83 -5.27
C SER A 40 5.12 -61.64 -4.98
N GLY A 41 4.26 -61.67 -6.00
CA GLY A 41 2.81 -61.57 -5.85
C GLY A 41 2.28 -60.17 -5.51
N GLN A 42 3.15 -59.21 -5.18
CA GLN A 42 2.76 -57.84 -4.85
C GLN A 42 2.06 -57.12 -6.01
N TYR A 43 2.53 -57.34 -7.24
CA TYR A 43 1.96 -56.73 -8.45
C TYR A 43 0.78 -57.50 -9.04
N THR A 44 0.59 -58.77 -8.66
CA THR A 44 -0.53 -59.61 -9.13
C THR A 44 -1.66 -59.69 -8.12
N ASN A 45 -1.51 -59.10 -6.93
CA ASN A 45 -2.56 -59.01 -5.94
C ASN A 45 -3.69 -58.08 -6.43
N PRO A 46 -4.98 -58.48 -6.36
CA PRO A 46 -6.10 -57.62 -6.76
C PRO A 46 -6.14 -56.26 -6.05
N ASN A 47 -5.58 -56.17 -4.84
CA ASN A 47 -5.48 -54.90 -4.12
C ASN A 47 -4.61 -53.87 -4.85
N PHE A 48 -3.62 -54.31 -5.63
CA PHE A 48 -2.80 -53.44 -6.47
C PHE A 48 -3.65 -52.69 -7.52
N ALA A 49 -4.68 -53.35 -8.06
CA ALA A 49 -5.61 -52.76 -9.02
C ALA A 49 -6.81 -52.03 -8.38
N SER A 50 -6.98 -52.09 -7.06
CA SER A 50 -8.14 -51.48 -6.36
C SER A 50 -8.25 -49.97 -6.55
N HIS A 51 -7.12 -49.29 -6.70
CA HIS A 51 -7.10 -47.85 -6.97
C HIS A 51 -7.59 -47.55 -8.39
N LEU A 52 -7.15 -48.35 -9.37
CA LEU A 52 -7.60 -48.24 -10.76
C LEU A 52 -9.11 -48.48 -10.88
N ALA A 53 -9.62 -49.52 -10.20
CA ALA A 53 -11.05 -49.85 -10.20
C ALA A 53 -11.92 -48.71 -9.64
N ARG A 54 -11.42 -47.97 -8.64
CA ARG A 54 -12.14 -46.82 -8.04
C ARG A 54 -12.09 -45.55 -8.88
N ILE A 55 -11.10 -45.41 -9.76
CA ILE A 55 -10.99 -44.29 -10.70
C ILE A 55 -11.96 -44.46 -11.87
N GLN A 56 -12.35 -45.71 -12.18
CA GLN A 56 -13.29 -45.97 -13.25
C GLN A 56 -14.60 -45.20 -13.01
N PRO A 57 -15.04 -44.36 -13.96
CA PRO A 57 -16.31 -43.64 -13.82
C PRO A 57 -17.46 -44.61 -13.58
N LEU A 58 -18.30 -44.29 -12.60
CA LEU A 58 -19.49 -45.08 -12.31
C LEU A 58 -20.50 -44.93 -13.45
N ASN A 59 -21.09 -46.05 -13.85
CA ASN A 59 -22.25 -46.01 -14.73
C ASN A 59 -23.43 -45.41 -13.98
N ILE A 60 -24.09 -44.42 -14.58
CA ILE A 60 -25.29 -43.76 -14.05
C ILE A 60 -26.56 -44.23 -14.78
N GLU A 61 -26.44 -45.07 -15.80
CA GLU A 61 -27.56 -45.69 -16.49
C GLU A 61 -28.19 -46.74 -15.57
N ALA A 62 -29.35 -46.42 -14.99
CA ALA A 62 -30.07 -47.30 -14.07
C ALA A 62 -30.81 -48.42 -14.81
N ASP A 63 -31.60 -48.06 -15.82
CA ASP A 63 -32.41 -48.95 -16.66
C ASP A 63 -32.54 -48.36 -18.08
N GLY A 64 -33.36 -48.98 -18.93
CA GLY A 64 -33.59 -48.53 -20.31
C GLY A 64 -34.27 -47.15 -20.43
N GLU A 65 -34.85 -46.64 -19.34
CA GLU A 65 -35.57 -45.35 -19.30
C GLU A 65 -34.89 -44.35 -18.34
N LEU A 66 -33.63 -44.61 -17.97
CA LEU A 66 -32.82 -43.78 -17.06
C LEU A 66 -33.53 -43.48 -15.72
N GLY A 67 -34.31 -44.43 -15.22
CA GLY A 67 -35.07 -44.30 -13.97
C GLY A 67 -36.31 -43.40 -14.04
N MET A 68 -36.75 -43.01 -15.25
CA MET A 68 -37.98 -42.25 -15.48
C MET A 68 -38.97 -43.10 -16.30
N PRO A 69 -39.73 -44.01 -15.66
CA PRO A 69 -40.56 -44.95 -16.38
C PRO A 69 -41.71 -44.26 -17.12
N LEU A 70 -41.82 -44.47 -18.43
CA LEU A 70 -42.86 -43.87 -19.27
C LEU A 70 -44.01 -44.86 -19.47
N ASP A 71 -44.89 -44.95 -18.47
CA ASP A 71 -46.09 -45.79 -18.52
C ASP A 71 -47.37 -44.95 -18.64
N LEU A 72 -48.22 -45.30 -19.61
CA LEU A 72 -49.53 -44.66 -19.84
C LEU A 72 -50.65 -45.34 -19.04
N VAL A 73 -50.38 -46.52 -18.47
CA VAL A 73 -51.37 -47.27 -17.68
C VAL A 73 -51.72 -46.49 -16.41
N GLY A 74 -53.01 -46.17 -16.25
CA GLY A 74 -53.52 -45.42 -15.10
C GLY A 74 -53.65 -43.91 -15.31
N MET A 75 -53.21 -43.39 -16.46
CA MET A 75 -53.44 -41.99 -16.84
C MET A 75 -54.88 -41.82 -17.35
N PRO A 76 -55.67 -40.86 -16.82
CA PRO A 76 -57.05 -40.65 -17.26
C PRO A 76 -57.15 -40.27 -18.74
N GLY A 77 -58.06 -40.89 -19.49
CA GLY A 77 -58.45 -40.45 -20.84
C GLY A 77 -57.49 -40.80 -21.99
N VAL A 78 -56.24 -41.21 -21.71
CA VAL A 78 -55.21 -41.43 -22.73
C VAL A 78 -55.58 -42.51 -23.75
N PHE A 79 -56.24 -43.59 -23.31
CA PHE A 79 -56.70 -44.67 -24.21
C PHE A 79 -57.99 -44.32 -24.97
N ASP A 80 -58.70 -43.27 -24.55
CA ASP A 80 -59.94 -42.77 -25.18
C ASP A 80 -59.66 -41.61 -26.18
N GLY A 81 -58.39 -41.24 -26.35
CA GLY A 81 -57.95 -40.16 -27.25
C GLY A 81 -57.86 -38.78 -26.60
N ASP A 82 -58.06 -38.68 -25.27
CA ASP A 82 -57.84 -37.46 -24.51
C ASP A 82 -56.44 -37.47 -23.86
N GLU A 83 -55.52 -36.70 -24.44
CA GLU A 83 -54.13 -36.58 -23.96
C GLU A 83 -53.94 -35.45 -22.93
N SER A 84 -55.02 -34.83 -22.44
CA SER A 84 -54.93 -33.68 -21.54
C SER A 84 -54.11 -33.94 -20.26
N SER A 85 -54.07 -35.19 -19.77
CA SER A 85 -53.31 -35.57 -18.57
C SER A 85 -51.78 -35.50 -18.74
N ILE A 86 -51.27 -35.60 -19.97
CA ILE A 86 -49.82 -35.60 -20.27
C ILE A 86 -49.38 -34.30 -20.95
N GLN A 87 -50.32 -33.43 -21.31
CA GLN A 87 -50.03 -32.15 -21.96
C GLN A 87 -49.62 -31.09 -20.94
N ALA A 88 -48.65 -30.26 -21.33
CA ALA A 88 -48.28 -29.09 -20.56
C ALA A 88 -49.44 -28.07 -20.57
N PRO A 89 -49.69 -27.35 -19.45
CA PRO A 89 -50.72 -26.32 -19.41
C PRO A 89 -50.40 -25.19 -20.39
N SER A 90 -51.44 -24.54 -20.94
CA SER A 90 -51.26 -23.42 -21.88
C SER A 90 -50.57 -22.20 -21.25
N GLU A 91 -50.70 -22.00 -19.94
CA GLU A 91 -50.00 -20.95 -19.20
C GLU A 91 -48.93 -21.59 -18.31
N PRO A 92 -47.64 -21.22 -18.47
CA PRO A 92 -46.57 -21.81 -17.67
C PRO A 92 -46.67 -21.35 -16.21
N PRO A 93 -46.63 -22.28 -15.23
CA PRO A 93 -46.74 -21.94 -13.83
C PRO A 93 -45.49 -21.16 -13.32
N PRO A 94 -45.61 -20.42 -12.21
CA PRO A 94 -44.47 -19.76 -11.59
C PRO A 94 -43.44 -20.80 -11.11
N ILE A 95 -42.16 -20.53 -11.36
CA ILE A 95 -41.05 -21.45 -11.08
C ILE A 95 -40.82 -21.59 -9.56
N HIS A 96 -40.78 -22.82 -9.05
CA HIS A 96 -40.47 -23.10 -7.66
C HIS A 96 -38.99 -22.76 -7.34
N PRO A 97 -38.67 -22.22 -6.14
CA PRO A 97 -37.29 -21.88 -5.78
C PRO A 97 -36.28 -23.02 -5.88
N HIS A 98 -36.68 -24.26 -5.58
CA HIS A 98 -35.80 -25.44 -5.71
C HIS A 98 -35.50 -25.82 -7.17
N ASP A 99 -36.44 -25.56 -8.09
CA ASP A 99 -36.29 -25.94 -9.51
C ASP A 99 -35.47 -24.90 -10.29
N ARG A 100 -35.39 -23.67 -9.77
CA ARG A 100 -34.63 -22.56 -10.37
C ARG A 100 -33.18 -22.95 -10.70
N ALA A 101 -32.54 -23.78 -9.86
CA ALA A 101 -31.17 -24.23 -10.07
C ALA A 101 -31.03 -25.28 -11.19
N LEU A 102 -32.07 -26.09 -11.40
CA LEU A 102 -32.14 -27.16 -12.40
C LEU A 102 -32.40 -26.61 -13.81
N LEU A 103 -33.19 -25.53 -13.90
CA LEU A 103 -33.53 -24.83 -15.16
C LEU A 103 -32.40 -23.94 -15.72
N ARG A 104 -31.19 -24.00 -15.13
CA ARG A 104 -30.06 -23.19 -15.58
C ARG A 104 -29.54 -23.71 -16.94
N PRO A 105 -29.36 -22.84 -17.95
CA PRO A 105 -28.83 -23.28 -19.24
C PRO A 105 -27.39 -23.78 -19.09
N LEU A 106 -26.97 -24.73 -19.93
CA LEU A 106 -25.63 -25.34 -19.87
C LEU A 106 -24.49 -24.29 -19.93
N GLY A 107 -24.67 -23.20 -20.68
CA GLY A 107 -23.70 -22.09 -20.72
C GLY A 107 -23.55 -21.33 -19.41
N SER A 108 -24.52 -21.41 -18.50
CA SER A 108 -24.44 -20.84 -17.14
C SER A 108 -23.82 -21.80 -16.12
N LEU A 109 -23.76 -23.10 -16.43
CA LEU A 109 -22.94 -24.09 -15.72
C LEU A 109 -21.47 -23.90 -16.12
N GLY A 110 -20.96 -22.69 -15.93
CA GLY A 110 -19.54 -22.41 -16.04
C GLY A 110 -18.83 -22.88 -14.80
N LYS A 111 -17.54 -23.19 -14.93
CA LYS A 111 -16.65 -23.21 -13.77
C LYS A 111 -16.82 -21.86 -13.08
N PRO A 112 -17.07 -21.79 -11.75
CA PRO A 112 -16.98 -20.52 -11.07
C PRO A 112 -15.63 -19.94 -11.47
N LYS A 113 -15.60 -18.77 -12.11
CA LYS A 113 -14.35 -18.03 -12.24
C LYS A 113 -13.81 -18.03 -10.82
N SER A 114 -12.65 -18.65 -10.61
CA SER A 114 -12.01 -18.68 -9.31
C SER A 114 -11.85 -17.21 -8.94
N GLN A 115 -12.80 -16.69 -8.16
CA GLN A 115 -12.74 -15.36 -7.64
C GLN A 115 -11.49 -15.42 -6.79
N ASN A 116 -10.44 -14.78 -7.29
CA ASN A 116 -9.08 -14.81 -6.77
C ASN A 116 -9.08 -15.20 -5.30
N GLN A 117 -8.88 -16.50 -5.01
CA GLN A 117 -8.57 -16.90 -3.65
C GLN A 117 -7.32 -16.09 -3.33
N GLY A 118 -7.44 -15.18 -2.36
CA GLY A 118 -6.36 -14.32 -1.93
C GLY A 118 -5.30 -15.16 -1.23
N VAL A 119 -4.50 -15.89 -2.01
CA VAL A 119 -3.33 -16.59 -1.51
C VAL A 119 -2.32 -15.52 -1.10
N SER A 120 -2.02 -15.46 0.20
CA SER A 120 -1.21 -14.40 0.82
C SER A 120 0.22 -14.30 0.27
N PHE A 121 0.73 -15.39 -0.31
CA PHE A 121 2.04 -15.42 -0.95
C PHE A 121 2.02 -14.95 -2.41
N LEU A 122 0.85 -14.97 -3.06
CA LEU A 122 0.74 -14.63 -4.49
C LEU A 122 0.39 -13.15 -4.65
N ARG A 123 1.42 -12.31 -4.72
CA ARG A 123 1.22 -10.89 -5.05
C ARG A 123 0.78 -10.76 -6.51
N ARG A 124 -0.16 -9.85 -6.76
CA ARG A 124 -0.49 -9.45 -8.14
C ARG A 124 0.76 -8.82 -8.76
N THR A 125 1.11 -9.24 -9.96
CA THR A 125 2.17 -8.59 -10.73
C THR A 125 1.77 -7.16 -11.02
N GLU A 126 2.67 -6.21 -10.79
CA GLU A 126 2.48 -4.85 -11.26
C GLU A 126 2.45 -4.88 -12.80
N TYR A 127 1.30 -4.52 -13.36
CA TYR A 127 1.26 -4.14 -14.76
C TYR A 127 1.94 -2.77 -14.85
N ILE A 128 2.84 -2.60 -15.81
CA ILE A 128 3.40 -1.29 -16.17
C ILE A 128 2.24 -0.43 -16.68
N SER A 129 1.50 0.17 -15.76
CA SER A 129 0.50 1.17 -16.08
C SER A 129 1.25 2.44 -16.40
N ASN A 130 1.16 2.85 -17.66
CA ASN A 130 1.70 4.11 -18.14
C ASN A 130 0.92 5.30 -17.54
N THR A 131 1.04 5.51 -16.24
CA THR A 131 0.68 6.76 -15.57
C THR A 131 1.99 7.52 -15.36
N PRO A 132 2.39 8.41 -16.29
CA PRO A 132 3.58 9.20 -16.08
C PRO A 132 3.39 10.03 -14.81
N THR A 133 4.22 9.76 -13.81
CA THR A 133 4.58 10.73 -12.78
C THR A 133 4.86 12.04 -13.50
N THR A 134 4.07 13.06 -13.17
CA THR A 134 3.98 14.35 -13.85
C THR A 134 5.21 15.22 -13.64
N VAL A 135 6.40 14.72 -14.00
CA VAL A 135 7.68 15.45 -14.01
C VAL A 135 8.58 14.94 -15.14
N SER A 136 8.08 14.89 -16.37
CA SER A 136 8.95 14.95 -17.55
C SER A 136 8.13 15.46 -18.73
N ARG A 137 8.14 16.79 -18.90
CA ARG A 137 7.53 17.49 -20.04
C ARG A 137 8.57 17.87 -21.09
N LEU A 138 9.59 17.06 -21.31
CA LEU A 138 10.54 17.31 -22.39
C LEU A 138 10.96 15.96 -23.00
N LYS A 139 10.82 15.87 -24.33
CA LYS A 139 11.09 14.75 -25.24
C LYS A 139 9.89 13.85 -25.53
N ALA A 140 9.05 14.33 -26.46
CA ALA A 140 8.20 13.46 -27.26
C ALA A 140 9.02 12.99 -28.46
N ASP A 141 9.26 11.68 -28.57
CA ASP A 141 9.87 11.06 -29.74
C ASP A 141 8.90 11.08 -30.95
N PRO A 142 9.36 11.36 -32.19
CA PRO A 142 8.48 11.53 -33.35
C PRO A 142 7.92 10.22 -33.94
N PHE A 143 8.35 9.06 -33.45
CA PHE A 143 8.18 7.78 -34.14
C PHE A 143 7.04 6.88 -33.64
N LEU A 144 6.25 7.32 -32.67
CA LEU A 144 5.07 6.58 -32.18
C LEU A 144 3.78 7.31 -32.55
N ARG A 145 3.45 7.31 -33.85
CA ARG A 145 2.10 7.59 -34.33
C ARG A 145 1.40 6.26 -34.67
N PRO A 146 0.36 5.84 -33.95
CA PRO A 146 -0.54 4.81 -34.44
C PRO A 146 -1.36 5.38 -35.60
N SER A 147 -1.43 4.60 -36.68
CA SER A 147 -2.21 4.83 -37.88
C SER A 147 -3.69 5.07 -37.60
N ALA A 148 -4.34 5.76 -38.54
CA ALA A 148 -5.71 6.21 -38.54
C ALA A 148 -6.75 5.10 -38.30
N GLY A 149 -7.80 5.44 -37.54
CA GLY A 149 -9.00 4.61 -37.42
C GLY A 149 -9.72 4.80 -36.08
N ASN A 150 -10.39 5.94 -35.92
CA ASN A 150 -11.52 6.23 -35.01
C ASN A 150 -11.49 7.69 -34.53
N ALA A 151 -11.82 8.60 -35.44
CA ALA A 151 -12.19 9.96 -35.06
C ALA A 151 -13.61 9.96 -34.49
N ALA A 152 -13.74 9.77 -33.18
CA ALA A 152 -14.98 10.11 -32.48
C ALA A 152 -15.24 11.63 -32.66
N PRO A 153 -16.48 12.06 -32.95
CA PRO A 153 -16.78 13.47 -33.18
C PRO A 153 -16.47 14.29 -31.93
N LYS A 154 -15.49 15.20 -32.04
CA LYS A 154 -15.19 16.20 -31.02
C LYS A 154 -16.44 17.04 -30.79
N ARG A 155 -17.00 16.97 -29.57
CA ARG A 155 -18.08 17.86 -29.12
C ARG A 155 -17.72 19.32 -29.42
N PRO A 156 -18.66 20.15 -29.89
CA PRO A 156 -18.39 21.55 -30.19
C PRO A 156 -17.95 22.29 -28.93
N ILE A 157 -16.86 23.04 -29.06
CA ILE A 157 -16.31 23.93 -28.04
C ILE A 157 -17.39 24.96 -27.71
N LYS A 158 -18.00 24.85 -26.52
CA LYS A 158 -18.85 25.92 -26.00
C LYS A 158 -18.03 27.21 -25.97
N ARG A 159 -18.48 28.21 -26.73
CA ARG A 159 -17.91 29.57 -26.77
C ARG A 159 -17.66 30.03 -25.33
N LYS A 160 -16.40 30.26 -24.96
CA LYS A 160 -16.07 30.90 -23.69
C LYS A 160 -16.60 32.34 -23.75
N ALA A 161 -17.45 32.69 -22.81
CA ALA A 161 -17.96 34.04 -22.63
C ALA A 161 -16.80 35.00 -22.29
N SER A 162 -16.73 36.14 -22.98
CA SER A 162 -15.80 37.28 -22.83
C SER A 162 -14.29 36.98 -22.91
N PRO A 163 -13.48 37.85 -23.55
CA PRO A 163 -12.02 37.78 -23.44
C PRO A 163 -11.58 37.84 -21.98
N GLU A 164 -10.69 36.94 -21.55
CA GLU A 164 -10.09 37.02 -20.22
C GLU A 164 -9.15 38.24 -20.20
N PRO A 165 -9.24 39.13 -19.18
CA PRO A 165 -8.35 40.28 -19.07
C PRO A 165 -6.89 39.82 -18.94
N ASP A 166 -5.96 40.68 -19.33
CA ASP A 166 -4.55 40.31 -19.39
C ASP A 166 -3.96 40.03 -17.99
N ARG A 167 -3.02 39.08 -17.92
CA ARG A 167 -2.47 38.63 -16.63
C ARG A 167 -1.65 39.76 -15.99
N GLY A 168 -2.01 40.13 -14.76
CA GLY A 168 -1.34 41.19 -14.00
C GLY A 168 -2.06 42.54 -14.02
N THR A 169 -3.13 42.71 -14.80
CA THR A 169 -3.98 43.89 -14.70
C THR A 169 -4.82 43.84 -13.41
N PRO A 170 -5.13 44.97 -12.73
CA PRO A 170 -6.00 44.99 -11.56
C PRO A 170 -7.36 44.31 -11.78
N ALA A 171 -7.91 44.41 -12.98
CA ALA A 171 -9.15 43.73 -13.38
C ALA A 171 -9.03 42.19 -13.35
N TRP A 172 -7.85 41.64 -13.70
CA TRP A 172 -7.58 40.20 -13.63
C TRP A 172 -7.47 39.73 -12.18
N ILE A 173 -6.79 40.51 -11.33
CA ILE A 173 -6.63 40.21 -9.89
C ILE A 173 -8.00 40.22 -9.20
N LYS A 174 -8.79 41.28 -9.38
CA LYS A 174 -10.14 41.40 -8.80
C LYS A 174 -11.03 40.22 -9.19
N ARG A 175 -11.09 39.88 -10.48
CA ARG A 175 -11.88 38.75 -10.97
C ARG A 175 -11.42 37.42 -10.38
N ARG A 176 -10.11 37.24 -10.15
CA ARG A 176 -9.58 36.00 -9.56
C ARG A 176 -9.94 35.88 -8.08
N ILE A 177 -9.89 37.00 -7.36
CA ILE A 177 -10.34 37.08 -5.98
C ILE A 177 -11.83 36.73 -5.90
N GLU A 178 -12.68 37.41 -6.66
CA GLU A 178 -14.13 37.14 -6.70
C GLU A 178 -14.42 35.67 -7.03
N LYS A 179 -13.75 35.11 -8.04
CA LYS A 179 -13.90 33.71 -8.43
C LYS A 179 -13.48 32.73 -7.33
N SER A 180 -12.50 33.09 -6.49
CA SER A 180 -12.10 32.24 -5.37
C SER A 180 -13.17 32.18 -4.28
N PHE A 181 -13.84 33.30 -4.00
CA PHE A 181 -14.98 33.37 -3.08
C PHE A 181 -16.20 32.63 -3.64
N GLU A 182 -16.51 32.79 -4.92
CA GLU A 182 -17.59 32.02 -5.58
C GLU A 182 -17.34 30.51 -5.49
N ALA A 183 -16.11 30.07 -5.75
CA ALA A 183 -15.75 28.65 -5.68
C ALA A 183 -15.86 28.10 -4.25
N ALA A 184 -15.45 28.88 -3.24
CA ALA A 184 -15.58 28.51 -1.84
C ALA A 184 -17.06 28.44 -1.41
N ALA A 185 -17.89 29.41 -1.83
CA ALA A 185 -19.32 29.44 -1.52
C ALA A 185 -20.07 28.23 -2.11
N VAL A 186 -19.75 27.83 -3.35
CA VAL A 186 -20.33 26.63 -3.96
C VAL A 186 -19.93 25.36 -3.21
N GLY A 187 -18.68 25.27 -2.73
CA GLY A 187 -18.21 24.14 -1.94
C GLY A 187 -18.84 24.05 -0.55
N LEU A 188 -19.14 25.20 0.04
CA LEU A 188 -19.87 25.29 1.32
C LEU A 188 -21.35 24.89 1.17
N ALA A 189 -22.00 25.33 0.09
CA ALA A 189 -23.41 25.04 -0.20
C ALA A 189 -23.64 23.58 -0.61
N ASP A 190 -22.74 22.98 -1.40
CA ASP A 190 -22.86 21.60 -1.87
C ASP A 190 -21.53 20.84 -1.79
N ARG A 191 -21.40 20.09 -0.71
CA ARG A 191 -20.19 19.33 -0.35
C ARG A 191 -19.90 18.18 -1.32
N THR A 192 -20.92 17.67 -2.01
CA THR A 192 -20.77 16.52 -2.93
C THR A 192 -20.02 16.87 -4.22
N LYS A 193 -20.00 18.17 -4.57
CA LYS A 193 -19.33 18.67 -5.77
C LYS A 193 -17.83 18.84 -5.60
N VAL A 194 -17.34 18.90 -4.36
CA VAL A 194 -15.93 19.10 -4.08
C VAL A 194 -15.23 17.74 -4.03
N LYS A 195 -14.20 17.58 -4.85
CA LYS A 195 -13.40 16.36 -4.95
C LYS A 195 -12.02 16.59 -4.36
N HIS A 196 -11.44 15.54 -3.79
CA HIS A 196 -10.07 15.61 -3.30
C HIS A 196 -9.12 16.00 -4.46
N PRO A 197 -8.20 16.97 -4.26
CA PRO A 197 -7.34 17.49 -5.33
C PRO A 197 -6.46 16.41 -5.98
N SER A 198 -6.08 15.37 -5.23
CA SER A 198 -5.34 14.22 -5.74
C SER A 198 -6.21 13.12 -6.38
N LYS A 199 -7.50 13.39 -6.63
CA LYS A 199 -8.47 12.47 -7.26
C LYS A 199 -8.57 11.08 -6.62
N ARG A 200 -8.40 11.00 -5.30
CA ARG A 200 -8.64 9.76 -4.56
C ARG A 200 -10.14 9.46 -4.59
N THR A 201 -10.50 8.29 -5.13
CA THR A 201 -11.88 7.90 -5.47
C THR A 201 -12.78 7.69 -4.25
N ASN A 202 -12.19 7.48 -3.07
CA ASN A 202 -12.92 7.09 -1.85
C ASN A 202 -12.88 8.18 -0.76
N CYS A 203 -12.48 9.40 -1.09
CA CYS A 203 -12.44 10.50 -0.14
C CYS A 203 -13.69 11.37 -0.30
N THR A 204 -14.53 11.42 0.73
CA THR A 204 -15.68 12.32 0.84
C THR A 204 -15.40 13.39 1.88
N ILE A 205 -16.05 14.54 1.72
CA ILE A 205 -15.94 15.64 2.69
C ILE A 205 -16.89 15.36 3.84
N VAL A 206 -16.31 15.25 5.04
CA VAL A 206 -17.06 15.10 6.28
C VAL A 206 -17.63 16.45 6.71
N GLU A 207 -16.77 17.48 6.73
CA GLU A 207 -17.13 18.80 7.24
C GLU A 207 -16.38 19.92 6.50
N SER A 208 -16.99 21.11 6.48
CA SER A 208 -16.43 22.31 5.85
C SER A 208 -16.75 23.51 6.74
N PHE A 209 -15.70 24.19 7.20
CA PHE A 209 -15.80 25.36 8.05
C PHE A 209 -15.39 26.62 7.27
N PRO A 210 -16.18 27.70 7.32
CA PRO A 210 -15.76 28.98 6.77
C PRO A 210 -14.63 29.55 7.62
N LEU A 211 -13.53 29.95 6.97
CA LEU A 211 -12.44 30.66 7.64
C LEU A 211 -12.77 32.16 7.65
N LEU A 212 -13.31 32.64 8.78
CA LEU A 212 -13.53 34.06 9.02
C LEU A 212 -12.40 34.58 9.92
N PRO A 213 -11.79 35.73 9.60
CA PRO A 213 -10.84 36.35 10.50
C PRO A 213 -11.58 36.78 11.76
N ASP A 214 -11.23 36.16 12.89
CA ASP A 214 -11.74 36.55 14.19
C ASP A 214 -10.97 37.79 14.66
N LEU A 215 -11.68 38.90 14.83
CA LEU A 215 -11.10 40.18 15.25
C LEU A 215 -11.02 40.32 16.77
N GLU A 216 -11.65 39.41 17.52
CA GLU A 216 -11.71 39.42 18.99
C GLU A 216 -10.90 38.28 19.63
N ALA A 217 -10.51 37.26 18.85
CA ALA A 217 -9.65 36.18 19.32
C ALA A 217 -8.16 36.55 19.44
N PHE A 218 -7.86 37.67 20.12
CA PHE A 218 -6.57 37.81 20.75
C PHE A 218 -6.62 37.12 22.11
N PRO A 219 -5.67 36.25 22.48
CA PRO A 219 -5.58 35.80 23.86
C PRO A 219 -5.43 37.02 24.77
N ASP A 220 -6.12 37.04 25.91
CA ASP A 220 -6.10 38.10 26.94
C ASP A 220 -4.65 38.47 27.36
N SER A 221 -3.71 37.54 27.19
CA SER A 221 -2.27 37.78 27.22
C SER A 221 -1.73 37.96 25.80
N GLY A 222 -1.50 39.21 25.38
CA GLY A 222 -0.98 39.57 24.05
C GLY A 222 0.15 38.67 23.53
N ALA A 223 0.20 38.52 22.21
CA ALA A 223 0.92 37.51 21.43
C ALA A 223 2.46 37.43 21.59
N TYR A 224 3.06 38.11 22.57
CA TYR A 224 4.46 38.00 22.92
C TYR A 224 4.64 37.99 24.45
N VAL A 225 5.42 37.03 24.94
CA VAL A 225 5.80 36.96 26.35
C VAL A 225 7.25 37.42 26.47
N THR A 226 7.52 38.43 27.29
CA THR A 226 8.89 38.80 27.67
C THR A 226 9.23 38.12 28.99
N VAL A 227 10.18 37.19 28.96
CA VAL A 227 10.67 36.50 30.16
C VAL A 227 11.97 37.11 30.63
N LYS A 228 12.01 37.52 31.90
CA LYS A 228 13.21 38.06 32.56
C LYS A 228 13.61 37.13 33.69
N PHE A 229 14.85 36.65 33.68
CA PHE A 229 15.41 35.90 34.78
C PHE A 229 15.71 36.83 35.96
N GLN A 230 15.24 36.45 37.16
CA GLN A 230 15.53 37.20 38.39
C GLN A 230 17.00 37.08 38.80
N THR A 231 17.61 35.91 38.55
CA THR A 231 19.03 35.61 38.77
C THR A 231 19.66 35.07 37.50
N ASN A 232 20.98 35.20 37.32
CA ASN A 232 21.65 34.68 36.13
C ASN A 232 21.45 33.15 36.02
N PRO A 233 20.86 32.62 34.92
CA PRO A 233 20.64 31.18 34.75
C PRO A 233 21.92 30.39 34.50
N VAL A 234 23.03 31.06 34.20
CA VAL A 234 24.35 30.44 33.98
C VAL A 234 25.41 31.05 34.89
N THR A 235 26.49 30.31 35.15
CA THR A 235 27.64 30.79 35.91
C THR A 235 28.30 31.98 35.23
N ALA A 236 28.52 33.06 36.00
CA ALA A 236 29.14 34.28 35.50
C ALA A 236 30.55 34.00 34.96
N THR A 237 30.71 34.20 33.64
CA THR A 237 31.96 34.00 32.91
C THR A 237 32.16 35.18 31.95
N ASP A 238 33.40 35.48 31.60
CA ASP A 238 33.76 36.57 30.67
C ASP A 238 33.34 36.31 29.21
N LYS A 239 32.96 35.07 28.87
CA LYS A 239 32.49 34.67 27.55
C LYS A 239 30.99 34.38 27.56
N TYR A 240 30.30 34.79 26.51
CA TYR A 240 28.88 34.47 26.32
C TYR A 240 28.68 32.95 26.23
N ASP A 241 27.79 32.42 27.08
CA ASP A 241 27.47 31.01 27.09
C ASP A 241 26.53 30.65 25.93
N THR A 242 27.06 29.93 24.93
CA THR A 242 26.32 29.55 23.71
C THR A 242 25.19 28.55 23.98
N ARG A 243 25.11 27.95 25.18
CA ARG A 243 23.97 27.10 25.59
C ARG A 243 22.67 27.90 25.67
N MET A 244 22.75 29.20 25.98
CA MET A 244 21.58 30.09 26.06
C MET A 244 20.84 30.27 24.73
N LEU A 245 21.53 30.09 23.59
CA LEU A 245 20.90 30.14 22.25
C LEU A 245 19.99 28.94 21.98
N SER A 246 20.11 27.89 22.78
CA SER A 246 19.36 26.64 22.66
C SER A 246 18.45 26.40 23.88
N GLY A 247 18.21 27.44 24.68
CA GLY A 247 17.33 27.37 25.85
C GLY A 247 15.87 27.32 25.44
N ILE A 248 15.09 26.44 26.06
CA ILE A 248 13.67 26.24 25.76
C ILE A 248 12.86 26.48 27.03
N LEU A 249 11.82 27.31 26.92
CA LEU A 249 10.80 27.44 27.95
C LEU A 249 9.66 26.48 27.62
N LYS A 250 9.54 25.42 28.40
CA LYS A 250 8.48 24.43 28.24
C LYS A 250 7.33 24.78 29.19
N PRO A 251 6.11 25.02 28.69
CA PRO A 251 4.97 25.21 29.57
C PRO A 251 4.69 23.92 30.34
N ILE A 252 4.54 24.04 31.65
CA ILE A 252 4.15 22.95 32.53
C ILE A 252 2.64 22.95 32.60
N THR A 253 2.04 21.76 32.49
CA THR A 253 0.61 21.59 32.77
C THR A 253 0.39 21.84 34.25
N ARG A 254 -0.57 22.73 34.57
CA ARG A 254 -0.97 22.97 35.95
C ARG A 254 -1.39 21.65 36.60
N SER A 255 -1.12 21.55 37.89
CA SER A 255 -1.63 20.43 38.68
C SER A 255 -3.15 20.58 38.86
N GLN A 256 -3.85 19.47 39.10
CA GLN A 256 -5.31 19.48 39.31
C GLN A 256 -5.72 20.43 40.44
N ALA A 257 -4.94 20.49 41.53
CA ALA A 257 -5.21 21.40 42.65
C ALA A 257 -5.04 22.89 42.27
N GLU A 258 -4.08 23.23 41.41
CA GLU A 258 -3.89 24.60 40.92
C GLU A 258 -5.01 25.03 39.97
N ASP A 259 -5.48 24.11 39.12
CA ASP A 259 -6.60 24.37 38.22
C ASP A 259 -7.91 24.56 39.00
N GLU A 260 -8.17 23.73 40.01
CA GLU A 260 -9.32 23.88 40.91
C GLU A 260 -9.29 25.20 41.67
N ALA A 261 -8.12 25.59 42.19
CA ALA A 261 -7.96 26.88 42.88
C ALA A 261 -8.17 28.08 41.94
N TYR A 262 -7.64 28.01 40.71
CA TYR A 262 -7.86 29.05 39.70
C TYR A 262 -9.34 29.15 39.32
N GLN A 263 -10.01 28.01 39.13
CA GLN A 263 -11.43 27.98 38.80
C GLN A 263 -12.30 28.56 39.92
N GLN A 264 -12.02 28.21 41.18
CA GLN A 264 -12.71 28.80 42.33
C GLN A 264 -12.50 30.31 42.44
N ALA A 265 -11.27 30.78 42.20
CA ALA A 265 -10.97 32.22 42.17
C ALA A 265 -11.69 32.93 41.01
N TYR A 266 -11.82 32.27 39.86
CA TYR A 266 -12.53 32.80 38.70
C TYR A 266 -14.04 32.87 38.95
N GLU A 267 -14.61 31.84 39.58
CA GLU A 267 -16.02 31.81 39.99
C GLU A 267 -16.33 32.82 41.10
N ALA A 268 -15.37 33.12 41.98
CA ALA A 268 -15.52 34.20 42.96
C ALA A 268 -15.52 35.58 42.28
N TRP A 269 -14.60 35.80 41.34
CA TRP A 269 -14.57 37.01 40.50
C TRP A 269 -15.86 37.18 39.68
N ALA A 270 -16.34 36.11 39.05
CA ALA A 270 -17.56 36.16 38.24
C ALA A 270 -18.81 36.50 39.07
N ARG A 271 -18.80 36.18 40.38
CA ARG A 271 -19.90 36.52 41.30
C ARG A 271 -19.84 37.95 41.81
N ASP A 272 -18.65 38.53 42.02
CA ASP A 272 -18.49 39.92 42.46
C ASP A 272 -17.30 40.62 41.79
N PRO A 273 -17.47 41.07 40.54
CA PRO A 273 -16.37 41.66 39.76
C PRO A 273 -15.82 42.97 40.32
N ASP A 274 -16.58 43.68 41.15
CA ASP A 274 -16.21 45.00 41.67
C ASP A 274 -15.32 44.91 42.92
N HIS A 275 -15.47 43.86 43.74
CA HIS A 275 -14.72 43.69 45.00
C HIS A 275 -13.68 42.58 44.96
N THR A 276 -13.76 41.65 44.00
CA THR A 276 -12.73 40.61 43.82
C THR A 276 -11.92 40.86 42.55
N PRO A 277 -10.58 40.80 42.61
CA PRO A 277 -9.77 40.96 41.41
C PRO A 277 -9.86 39.72 40.51
N LYS A 278 -9.86 39.93 39.19
CA LYS A 278 -9.80 38.84 38.20
C LYS A 278 -8.52 38.02 38.43
N PRO A 279 -8.61 36.68 38.59
CA PRO A 279 -7.42 35.87 38.76
C PRO A 279 -6.54 35.93 37.52
N LEU A 280 -5.24 36.12 37.72
CA LEU A 280 -4.27 36.14 36.62
C LEU A 280 -4.01 34.71 36.15
N GLN A 281 -4.03 34.51 34.82
CA GLN A 281 -3.68 33.23 34.23
C GLN A 281 -2.15 33.04 34.26
N MET A 282 -1.62 32.60 35.40
CA MET A 282 -0.19 32.30 35.55
C MET A 282 0.13 30.96 34.90
N MET A 283 1.10 30.92 33.98
CA MET A 283 1.64 29.67 33.44
C MET A 283 3.01 29.43 34.06
N ASN A 284 3.21 28.22 34.56
CA ASN A 284 4.52 27.78 35.03
C ASN A 284 5.31 27.25 33.83
N TYR A 285 6.60 27.61 33.76
CA TYR A 285 7.50 27.17 32.70
C TYR A 285 8.71 26.48 33.31
N ASP A 286 9.07 25.34 32.74
CA ASP A 286 10.37 24.72 32.94
C ASP A 286 11.37 25.32 31.95
N PHE A 287 12.48 25.84 32.45
CA PHE A 287 13.58 26.29 31.61
C PHE A 287 14.56 25.14 31.38
N TYR A 288 14.55 24.59 30.17
CA TYR A 288 15.55 23.63 29.74
C TYR A 288 16.76 24.35 29.17
N LEU A 289 17.95 24.00 29.67
CA LEU A 289 19.23 24.44 29.16
C LEU A 289 20.10 23.20 28.90
N PRO A 290 20.74 23.06 27.72
CA PRO A 290 21.64 21.94 27.47
C PRO A 290 22.76 21.86 28.52
N GLN A 291 23.20 20.65 28.87
CA GLN A 291 24.30 20.48 29.82
C GLN A 291 25.62 21.04 29.27
N ASP A 292 25.92 20.75 28.00
CA ASP A 292 27.19 21.10 27.36
C ASP A 292 27.00 22.01 26.14
N GLY A 293 28.04 22.79 25.81
CA GLY A 293 28.06 23.63 24.61
C GLY A 293 27.90 22.83 23.30
N LYS A 294 28.49 21.63 23.23
CA LYS A 294 28.35 20.71 22.08
C LYS A 294 26.91 20.22 21.89
N THR A 295 26.21 19.98 22.99
CA THR A 295 24.78 19.62 22.96
C THR A 295 23.94 20.77 22.43
N GLY A 296 24.24 22.00 22.85
CA GLY A 296 23.61 23.20 22.32
C GLY A 296 23.85 23.40 20.82
N GLU A 297 25.05 23.15 20.32
CA GLU A 297 25.39 23.22 18.88
C GLU A 297 24.62 22.21 18.05
N ARG A 298 24.70 20.92 18.43
CA ARG A 298 23.98 19.86 17.70
C ARG A 298 22.46 20.02 17.75
N PHE A 299 21.93 20.55 18.85
CA PHE A 299 20.52 20.92 18.95
C PHE A 299 20.15 21.93 17.87
N ARG A 300 20.93 23.02 17.71
CA ARG A 300 20.66 24.03 16.67
C ARG A 300 20.76 23.45 15.27
N GLU A 301 21.78 22.62 15.01
CA GLU A 301 21.95 21.96 13.71
C GLU A 301 20.76 21.03 13.36
N LYS A 302 20.17 20.36 14.35
CA LYS A 302 19.00 19.49 14.18
C LYS A 302 17.74 20.27 13.80
N PHE A 303 17.59 21.50 14.29
CA PHE A 303 16.40 22.33 14.08
C PHE A 303 16.58 23.42 13.01
N ASP A 304 17.77 23.54 12.43
CA ASP A 304 18.04 24.43 11.30
C ASP A 304 17.36 23.90 10.02
N VAL A 305 16.48 24.72 9.45
CA VAL A 305 15.71 24.38 8.25
C VAL A 305 16.62 24.28 7.02
N ASP A 306 17.70 25.05 7.00
CA ASP A 306 18.63 25.13 5.88
C ASP A 306 19.72 24.04 5.93
N ASN A 307 19.80 23.27 7.03
CA ASN A 307 20.75 22.18 7.18
C ASN A 307 20.25 20.89 6.48
N PRO A 308 20.95 20.39 5.44
CA PRO A 308 20.57 19.15 4.75
C PRO A 308 20.70 17.89 5.63
N ASP A 309 21.53 17.96 6.67
CA ASP A 309 21.85 16.83 7.55
C ASP A 309 20.98 16.76 8.81
N LYS A 310 19.98 17.63 8.93
CA LYS A 310 19.14 17.75 10.12
C LYS A 310 18.44 16.46 10.53
N GLU A 311 18.19 15.53 9.61
CA GLU A 311 17.51 14.26 9.91
C GLU A 311 18.45 13.17 10.48
N LYS A 312 19.77 13.40 10.56
CA LYS A 312 20.71 12.40 11.08
C LYS A 312 20.48 12.13 12.58
N GLU A 313 20.45 10.85 12.95
CA GLU A 313 20.30 10.40 14.35
C GLU A 313 21.56 10.69 15.17
N SER A 314 22.73 10.79 14.53
CA SER A 314 24.02 11.11 15.16
C SER A 314 24.09 12.51 15.79
N LEU A 315 23.10 13.36 15.50
CA LEU A 315 22.98 14.69 16.09
C LEU A 315 22.47 14.63 17.54
N TYR A 316 21.77 13.56 17.93
CA TYR A 316 21.43 13.37 19.34
C TYR A 316 22.68 13.09 20.17
N THR A 317 22.68 13.58 21.41
CA THR A 317 23.84 13.52 22.31
C THR A 317 23.69 12.48 23.41
N ALA A 318 22.47 12.07 23.70
CA ALA A 318 22.17 11.01 24.64
C ALA A 318 21.02 10.14 24.11
N THR A 319 20.82 8.98 24.73
CA THR A 319 19.65 8.13 24.51
C THR A 319 18.85 8.03 25.80
N ASP A 320 17.53 7.97 25.65
CA ASP A 320 16.62 7.74 26.77
C ASP A 320 16.59 6.24 27.15
N GLY A 321 15.94 5.89 28.27
CA GLY A 321 15.77 4.51 28.73
C GLY A 321 15.04 3.59 27.73
N GLU A 322 14.30 4.18 26.77
CA GLU A 322 13.64 3.48 25.67
C GLU A 322 14.47 3.43 24.36
N GLY A 323 15.72 3.93 24.37
CA GLY A 323 16.60 3.93 23.20
C GLY A 323 16.33 5.04 22.17
N ARG A 324 15.51 6.04 22.51
CA ARG A 324 15.25 7.22 21.65
C ARG A 324 16.35 8.26 21.81
N GLY A 325 16.78 8.88 20.72
CA GLY A 325 17.74 9.99 20.76
C GLY A 325 17.16 11.22 21.48
N ILE A 326 17.91 11.76 22.43
CA ILE A 326 17.55 12.93 23.23
C ILE A 326 18.73 13.91 23.36
N PHE A 327 18.40 15.15 23.72
CA PHE A 327 19.36 16.15 24.18
C PHE A 327 19.23 16.24 25.70
N LYS A 328 20.36 16.28 26.42
CA LYS A 328 20.41 16.35 27.88
C LYS A 328 20.97 17.66 28.41
#